data_AF-A0A2V7QSI4-F1
#
_entry.id   AF-A0A2V7QSI4-F1
#
_cell.length_a   1.000
_cell.length_b   1.000
_cell.length_c   1.000
_cell.angle_alpha   90.00
_cell.angle_beta   90.00
_cell.angle_gamma   90.00
#
_symmetry.space_group_name_H-M   'P 1'
#
loop_
_entity.id
_entity.type
_entity.pdbx_description
1 polymer ?
#
loop_
_entity_poly.entity_id
_entity_poly.type
_entity_poly.pdbx_seq_one_letter_code
_entity_poly.pdbx_strand_id
1 'polypeptide(L)'
;MPPKPRPTKFHVMEFAHHDEAAAFVAALSRFLESPAGGGPSRRSSIEVWARSAVASEGVRLFLSDNALKAARTAFAPVPIVRTVKRGSLPDESFLIIEGGVTPAWGLAEASTRLARQ
;
A
#
# COMPACT_ATOMS: atom_id res chain seq x y z
N MET A 1 -11.72 -3.93 23.44
CA MET A 1 -11.55 -4.63 22.16
C MET A 1 -10.14 -5.20 22.10
N PRO A 2 -9.95 -6.49 21.76
CA PRO A 2 -8.61 -7.02 21.54
C PRO A 2 -7.98 -6.32 20.32
N PRO A 3 -6.65 -6.09 20.31
CA PRO A 3 -5.97 -5.55 19.16
C PRO A 3 -6.16 -6.51 17.98
N LYS A 4 -6.59 -5.98 16.83
CA LYS A 4 -6.71 -6.77 15.60
C LYS A 4 -5.33 -7.37 15.25
N PRO A 5 -5.28 -8.62 14.77
CA PRO A 5 -4.02 -9.26 14.42
C PRO A 5 -3.33 -8.47 13.31
N ARG A 6 -2.09 -8.03 13.57
CA ARG A 6 -1.28 -7.30 12.58
C ARG A 6 -0.79 -8.24 11.47
N PRO A 7 -0.57 -7.75 10.24
CA PRO A 7 0.00 -8.55 9.16
C PRO A 7 1.38 -9.10 9.55
N THR A 8 1.62 -10.38 9.29
CA THR A 8 2.90 -11.06 9.60
C THR A 8 3.87 -11.10 8.41
N LYS A 9 3.37 -10.82 7.21
CA LYS A 9 4.13 -10.78 5.95
C LYS A 9 3.59 -9.68 5.02
N PHE A 10 4.42 -9.29 4.06
CA PHE A 10 4.12 -8.29 3.06
C PHE A 10 4.60 -8.73 1.68
N HIS A 11 3.84 -8.35 0.66
CA HIS A 11 4.12 -8.59 -0.74
C HIS A 11 4.73 -7.34 -1.37
N VAL A 12 5.89 -7.50 -2.00
CA VAL A 12 6.69 -6.38 -2.49
C VAL A 12 6.34 -6.11 -3.95
N MET A 13 6.01 -4.86 -4.22
CA MET A 13 5.92 -4.27 -5.56
C MET A 13 7.06 -3.26 -5.72
N GLU A 14 7.67 -3.25 -6.91
CA GLU A 14 8.74 -2.32 -7.25
C GLU A 14 8.28 -1.52 -8.46
N PHE A 15 8.36 -0.18 -8.34
CA PHE A 15 8.01 0.77 -9.39
C PHE A 15 9.27 1.48 -9.82
N ALA A 16 9.49 1.60 -11.13
CA ALA A 16 10.64 2.32 -11.66
C ALA A 16 10.51 3.83 -11.42
N HIS A 17 9.28 4.34 -11.46
CA HIS A 17 9.00 5.76 -11.34
C HIS A 17 8.03 6.08 -10.19
N HIS A 18 8.23 7.25 -9.58
CA HIS A 18 7.45 7.70 -8.43
C HIS A 18 5.97 7.97 -8.77
N ASP A 19 5.72 8.49 -9.96
CA ASP A 19 4.38 8.76 -10.49
C ASP A 19 3.57 7.47 -10.69
N GLU A 20 4.19 6.38 -11.15
CA GLU A 20 3.53 5.07 -11.25
C GLU A 20 3.10 4.55 -9.87
N ALA A 21 4.00 4.65 -8.88
CA ALA A 21 3.68 4.27 -7.51
C ALA A 21 2.58 5.16 -6.92
N ALA A 22 2.61 6.47 -7.18
CA ALA A 22 1.59 7.41 -6.74
C ALA A 22 0.23 7.11 -7.37
N ALA A 23 0.20 6.79 -8.67
CA ALA A 23 -1.01 6.40 -9.37
C ALA A 23 -1.61 5.12 -8.78
N PHE A 24 -0.77 4.12 -8.48
CA PHE A 24 -1.21 2.89 -7.82
C PHE A 24 -1.80 3.16 -6.44
N VAL A 25 -1.11 3.95 -5.60
CA VAL A 25 -1.58 4.30 -4.24
C VAL A 25 -2.89 5.07 -4.29
N ALA A 26 -3.01 6.07 -5.18
CA ALA A 26 -4.24 6.83 -5.37
C ALA A 26 -5.39 5.91 -5.77
N ALA A 27 -5.17 5.07 -6.79
CA ALA A 27 -6.20 4.17 -7.30
C ALA A 27 -6.64 3.14 -6.24
N LEU A 28 -5.68 2.57 -5.48
CA LEU A 28 -5.98 1.64 -4.40
C LEU A 28 -6.76 2.32 -3.27
N SER A 29 -6.35 3.51 -2.81
CA SER A 29 -7.06 4.24 -1.75
C SER A 29 -8.53 4.52 -2.12
N ARG A 30 -8.78 4.92 -3.37
CA ARG A 30 -10.13 5.13 -3.92
C ARG A 30 -10.93 3.84 -3.97
N PHE A 31 -10.32 2.75 -4.42
CA PHE A 31 -10.97 1.45 -4.46
C PHE A 31 -11.37 0.99 -3.06
N LEU A 32 -10.48 1.15 -2.08
CA LEU A 32 -10.75 0.78 -0.70
C LEU A 32 -11.94 1.56 -0.13
N GLU A 33 -12.04 2.86 -0.41
CA GLU A 33 -13.16 3.70 0.02
C GLU A 33 -14.47 3.43 -0.73
N SER A 34 -14.42 2.79 -1.89
CA SER A 34 -15.62 2.41 -2.64
C SER A 34 -16.44 1.29 -1.95
N PRO A 35 -17.75 1.15 -2.28
CA PRO A 35 -18.56 0.03 -1.82
C PRO A 35 -17.99 -1.35 -2.20
N ALA A 36 -17.32 -1.43 -3.36
CA ALA A 36 -16.69 -2.66 -3.85
C ALA A 36 -15.43 -3.05 -3.04
N GLY A 37 -14.85 -2.12 -2.27
CA GLY A 37 -13.67 -2.33 -1.42
C GLY A 37 -13.88 -3.26 -0.21
N GLY A 38 -15.09 -3.79 -0.01
CA GLY A 38 -15.34 -4.89 0.95
C GLY A 38 -15.64 -4.47 2.39
N GLY A 39 -15.93 -3.19 2.63
CA GLY A 39 -16.48 -2.69 3.90
C GLY A 39 -15.50 -2.59 5.09
N PRO A 40 -15.94 -2.00 6.22
CA PRO A 40 -15.07 -1.56 7.32
C PRO A 40 -14.27 -2.68 8.01
N SER A 41 -14.85 -3.88 8.09
CA SER A 41 -14.23 -5.04 8.73
C SER A 41 -13.01 -5.56 7.96
N ARG A 42 -13.04 -5.51 6.63
CA ARG A 42 -11.89 -5.89 5.78
C ARG A 42 -10.83 -4.80 5.74
N ARG A 43 -11.24 -3.53 5.75
CA ARG A 43 -10.35 -2.36 5.68
C ARG A 43 -9.31 -2.34 6.80
N SER A 44 -9.69 -2.65 8.04
CA SER A 44 -8.80 -2.55 9.23
C SER A 44 -7.59 -3.49 9.31
N SER A 45 -7.37 -4.36 8.32
CA SER A 45 -6.20 -5.25 8.22
C SER A 45 -5.35 -4.98 6.96
N ILE A 46 -5.69 -3.90 6.27
CA ILE A 46 -5.00 -3.44 5.07
C ILE A 46 -3.91 -2.49 5.51
N GLU A 47 -2.68 -2.88 5.25
CA GLU A 47 -1.51 -2.03 5.44
C GLU A 47 -0.77 -1.99 4.11
N VAL A 48 -0.45 -0.79 3.63
CA VAL A 48 0.51 -0.57 2.56
C VAL A 48 1.61 0.30 3.13
N TRP A 49 2.83 -0.23 3.13
CA TRP A 49 4.02 0.52 3.47
C TRP A 49 4.75 0.94 2.20
N ALA A 50 5.41 2.08 2.24
CA ALA A 50 6.23 2.56 1.15
C ALA A 50 7.67 2.74 1.64
N ARG A 51 8.61 2.54 0.71
CA ARG A 51 9.97 3.04 0.81
C ARG A 51 10.27 3.76 -0.50
N SER A 52 10.39 5.08 -0.41
CA SER A 52 10.86 5.92 -1.51
C SER A 52 12.36 6.12 -1.30
N ALA A 53 13.20 5.69 -2.25
CA ALA A 53 14.63 5.90 -2.12
C ALA A 53 14.99 7.33 -2.50
N VAL A 54 16.14 7.79 -1.99
CA VAL A 54 16.72 9.08 -2.33
C VAL A 54 17.06 9.09 -3.83
N ALA A 55 16.21 9.79 -4.61
CA ALA A 55 16.37 10.27 -5.99
C ALA A 55 16.76 9.29 -7.13
N SER A 56 17.20 8.06 -6.86
CA SER A 56 17.75 7.16 -7.90
C SER A 56 17.37 5.68 -7.82
N GLU A 57 16.80 5.20 -6.71
CA GLU A 57 16.18 3.86 -6.66
C GLU A 57 14.67 4.01 -6.75
N GLY A 58 14.01 3.17 -7.53
CA GLY A 58 12.56 3.16 -7.68
C GLY A 58 11.79 3.00 -6.35
N VAL A 59 10.48 3.24 -6.38
CA VAL A 59 9.64 3.15 -5.19
C VAL A 59 9.28 1.69 -4.90
N ARG A 60 9.44 1.26 -3.64
CA ARG A 60 8.94 -0.05 -3.19
C ARG A 60 7.69 0.11 -2.37
N LEU A 61 6.64 -0.64 -2.72
CA LEU A 61 5.44 -0.78 -1.91
C LEU A 61 5.39 -2.19 -1.28
N PHE A 62 4.97 -2.26 -0.03
CA PHE A 62 4.83 -3.49 0.73
C PHE A 62 3.38 -3.64 1.14
N LEU A 63 2.68 -4.58 0.50
CA LEU A 63 1.25 -4.78 0.65
C LEU A 63 0.98 -5.94 1.62
N SER A 64 0.13 -5.73 2.63
CA SER A 64 -0.41 -6.86 3.40
C SER A 64 -1.21 -7.81 2.49
N ASP A 65 -1.48 -9.04 2.94
CA ASP A 65 -2.29 -10.01 2.17
C ASP A 65 -3.62 -9.42 1.70
N ASN A 66 -4.28 -8.65 2.57
CA ASN A 66 -5.56 -8.00 2.24
C ASN A 66 -5.38 -6.79 1.32
N ALA A 67 -4.27 -6.06 1.42
CA ALA A 67 -3.93 -5.03 0.45
C ALA A 67 -3.67 -5.63 -0.94
N LEU A 68 -2.93 -6.74 -1.03
CA LEU A 68 -2.71 -7.45 -2.29
C LEU A 68 -4.03 -7.98 -2.88
N LYS A 69 -4.91 -8.56 -2.04
CA LYS A 69 -6.21 -9.04 -2.48
C LYS A 69 -7.08 -7.89 -3.04
N ALA A 70 -7.10 -6.75 -2.35
CA ALA A 70 -7.79 -5.56 -2.82
C ALA A 70 -7.20 -5.05 -4.12
N ALA A 71 -5.87 -4.93 -4.21
CA ALA A 71 -5.17 -4.52 -5.42
C ALA A 71 -5.50 -5.43 -6.61
N ARG A 72 -5.44 -6.76 -6.44
CA ARG A 72 -5.80 -7.73 -7.51
C ARG A 72 -7.26 -7.65 -7.94
N THR A 73 -8.14 -7.22 -7.04
CA THR A 73 -9.56 -7.01 -7.37
C THR A 73 -9.74 -5.73 -8.17
N ALA A 74 -8.97 -4.69 -7.84
CA ALA A 74 -9.08 -3.37 -8.45
C ALA A 74 -8.34 -3.26 -9.80
N PHE A 75 -7.13 -3.81 -9.87
CA PHE A 75 -6.21 -3.69 -11.00
C PHE A 75 -5.49 -5.04 -11.17
N ALA A 76 -5.83 -5.79 -12.22
CA ALA A 76 -5.11 -7.01 -12.58
C ALA A 76 -4.37 -6.78 -13.91
N PRO A 77 -3.07 -7.11 -14.02
CA PRO A 77 -2.21 -7.81 -13.05
C PRO A 77 -1.54 -6.91 -11.98
N VAL A 78 -1.21 -7.50 -10.81
CA VAL A 78 -0.40 -6.86 -9.74
C VAL A 78 0.97 -7.55 -9.68
N PRO A 79 2.05 -6.93 -10.20
CA PRO A 79 3.37 -7.56 -10.25
C PRO A 79 4.00 -7.60 -8.85
N ILE A 80 4.06 -8.81 -8.27
CA ILE A 80 4.74 -9.06 -6.98
C ILE A 80 6.11 -9.66 -7.24
N VAL A 81 7.15 -8.98 -6.80
CA VAL A 81 8.55 -9.41 -6.99
C VAL A 81 8.93 -10.47 -5.96
N ARG A 82 8.47 -10.30 -4.70
CA ARG A 82 8.76 -11.20 -3.58
C ARG A 82 7.80 -11.00 -2.42
N THR A 83 7.89 -11.89 -1.42
CA THR A 83 7.18 -11.74 -0.14
C THR A 83 8.20 -11.72 1.00
N VAL A 84 8.03 -10.80 1.94
CA VAL A 84 8.91 -10.60 3.11
C VAL A 84 8.12 -10.73 4.41
N LYS A 85 8.79 -11.08 5.51
CA LYS A 85 8.17 -11.07 6.85
C LYS A 85 8.07 -9.63 7.35
N ARG A 86 7.12 -9.34 8.26
CA ARG A 86 6.95 -8.01 8.87
C ARG A 86 8.24 -7.49 9.52
N GLY A 87 8.94 -8.33 10.27
CA GLY A 87 10.21 -7.97 10.92
C GLY A 87 11.40 -7.80 9.96
N SER A 88 11.16 -7.95 8.64
CA SER A 88 12.16 -7.75 7.59
C SER A 88 11.80 -6.56 6.69
N LEU A 89 10.81 -5.76 7.07
CA LEU A 89 10.58 -4.47 6.42
C LEU A 89 11.79 -3.56 6.68
N PRO A 90 12.31 -2.85 5.67
CA PRO A 90 13.38 -1.87 5.88
C PRO A 90 12.97 -0.81 6.91
N ASP A 91 13.90 -0.37 7.76
CA ASP A 91 13.65 0.58 8.85
C ASP A 91 13.10 1.94 8.34
N GLU A 92 13.49 2.34 7.13
CA GLU A 92 13.02 3.56 6.44
C GLU A 92 11.62 3.43 5.83
N SER A 93 10.96 2.27 5.99
CA SER A 93 9.62 2.07 5.46
C SER A 93 8.59 2.79 6.31
N PHE A 94 7.68 3.52 5.68
CA PHE A 94 6.60 4.22 6.37
C PHE A 94 5.23 3.74 5.89
N LEU A 95 4.26 3.76 6.79
CA LEU A 95 2.89 3.37 6.49
C LEU A 95 2.23 4.44 5.61
N ILE A 96 1.84 4.08 4.39
CA ILE A 96 1.17 4.99 3.46
C ILE A 96 -0.34 4.74 3.39
N ILE A 97 -0.81 3.50 3.47
CA ILE A 97 -2.26 3.22 3.58
C ILE A 97 -2.51 2.37 4.82
N GLU A 98 -3.38 2.86 5.69
CA GLU A 98 -4.01 2.11 6.76
C GLU A 98 -5.51 2.02 6.45
N GLY A 99 -6.01 0.82 6.17
CA GLY A 99 -7.38 0.68 5.69
C GLY A 99 -8.41 1.06 6.76
N GLY A 100 -9.37 1.88 6.35
CA GLY A 100 -10.42 2.40 7.23
C GLY A 100 -9.98 3.66 7.99
N VAL A 101 -8.74 4.09 7.80
CA VAL A 101 -8.19 5.35 8.32
C VAL A 101 -7.79 6.26 7.16
N THR A 102 -7.08 5.72 6.16
CA THR A 102 -6.65 6.47 4.98
C THR A 102 -7.84 6.83 4.09
N PRO A 103 -8.10 8.12 3.80
CA PRO A 103 -9.16 8.53 2.89
C PRO A 103 -8.77 8.25 1.43
N ALA A 104 -9.74 8.40 0.53
CA ALA A 104 -9.49 8.36 -0.90
C ALA A 104 -8.59 9.53 -1.31
N TRP A 105 -7.48 9.23 -2.00
CA TRP A 105 -6.54 10.22 -2.51
C TRP A 105 -6.61 10.37 -4.02
N GLY A 106 -6.35 11.59 -4.50
CA GLY A 106 -5.95 11.84 -5.87
C GLY A 106 -4.46 11.59 -6.08
N LEU A 107 -4.01 11.74 -7.32
CA LEU A 107 -2.62 11.51 -7.71
C LEU A 107 -1.65 12.48 -6.99
N ALA A 108 -2.04 13.75 -6.86
CA ALA A 108 -1.22 14.77 -6.21
C ALA A 108 -1.03 14.51 -4.71
N GLU A 109 -2.10 14.12 -4.01
CA GLU A 109 -2.00 13.75 -2.59
C GLU A 109 -1.17 12.49 -2.41
N ALA A 110 -1.40 11.45 -3.22
CA ALA A 110 -0.62 10.21 -3.16
C ALA A 110 0.87 10.45 -3.44
N SER A 111 1.19 11.27 -4.44
CA SER A 111 2.56 11.65 -4.77
C SER A 111 3.23 12.39 -3.61
N THR A 112 2.52 13.34 -2.98
CA THR A 112 3.01 14.08 -1.82
C THR A 112 3.23 13.16 -0.62
N ARG A 113 2.34 12.19 -0.40
CA ARG A 113 2.47 11.20 0.69
C ARG A 113 3.65 10.25 0.47
N LEU A 114 3.93 9.87 -0.76
CA LEU A 114 5.11 9.07 -1.11
C LEU A 114 6.42 9.88 -1.01
N ALA A 115 6.35 11.19 -1.26
CA ALA A 115 7.51 12.08 -1.24
C ALA A 115 7.87 12.59 0.16
N ARG A 116 6.91 12.55 1.10
CA ARG A 116 7.17 12.90 2.50
C ARG A 116 8.07 11.87 3.16
N GLN A 117 9.35 12.23 3.27
CA GLN A 117 10.22 11.86 4.39
C GLN A 117 10.30 13.06 5.33
#